data_AF-A0A0T7FR42-F1
#
_entry.id   AF-A0A0T7FR42-F1
#
_cell.length_a   1.000
_cell.length_b   1.000
_cell.length_c   1.000
_cell.angle_alpha   90.00
_cell.angle_beta   90.00
_cell.angle_gamma   90.00
#
_symmetry.space_group_name_H-M   'P 1'
#
loop_
_entity.id
_entity.type
_entity.pdbx_description
1 polymer ?
#
loop_
_entity_poly.entity_id
_entity_poly.type
_entity_poly.pdbx_seq_one_letter_code
_entity_poly.pdbx_strand_id
1 'polypeptide(L)' 'MMQPHLTDEQREQATATANLVAAAMARLHREHGDAAVMEAMRLISSAMTDDARRRSIAQALLDNSNPPTEKGR' A
#
# COMPACT_ATOMS: atom_id res chain seq x y z
N MET A 1 18.37 -10.71 14.05
CA MET A 1 16.95 -10.58 13.67
C MET A 1 16.90 -10.35 12.17
N MET A 2 16.63 -11.38 11.36
CA MET A 2 16.50 -11.21 9.91
C MET A 2 15.14 -10.61 9.61
N GLN A 3 15.10 -9.34 9.21
CA GLN A 3 13.97 -8.84 8.43
C GLN A 3 13.96 -9.64 7.12
N PRO A 4 12.85 -10.26 6.70
CA PRO A 4 12.79 -10.90 5.40
C PRO A 4 12.84 -9.78 4.36
N HIS A 5 14.04 -9.52 3.84
CA HIS A 5 14.22 -8.57 2.76
C HIS A 5 13.58 -9.19 1.51
N LEU A 6 12.48 -8.57 1.06
CA LEU A 6 11.86 -8.92 -0.22
C LEU A 6 12.92 -8.88 -1.32
N THR A 7 12.81 -9.81 -2.28
CA THR A 7 13.59 -9.73 -3.52
C THR A 7 13.20 -8.48 -4.31
N ASP A 8 14.05 -8.04 -5.23
CA ASP A 8 13.75 -6.85 -6.04
C ASP A 8 12.46 -7.02 -6.87
N GLU A 9 12.22 -8.21 -7.42
CA GLU A 9 10.96 -8.55 -8.08
C GLU A 9 9.74 -8.45 -7.14
N GLN A 10 9.88 -8.92 -5.90
CA GLN A 10 8.81 -8.83 -4.91
C GLN A 10 8.54 -7.38 -4.49
N ARG A 11 9.59 -6.55 -4.44
CA ARG A 11 9.46 -5.12 -4.18
C ARG A 11 8.77 -4.41 -5.33
N GLU A 12 9.16 -4.69 -6.57
CA GLU A 12 8.52 -4.12 -7.77
C GLU A 12 7.03 -4.50 -7.84
N GLN A 13 6.71 -5.78 -7.58
CA GLN A 13 5.32 -6.24 -7.50
C GLN A 13 4.52 -5.55 -6.38
N ALA A 14 5.12 -5.36 -5.20
CA ALA A 14 4.49 -4.65 -4.10
C ALA A 14 4.21 -3.18 -4.46
N THR A 15 5.14 -2.50 -5.11
CA THR A 15 4.96 -1.11 -5.58
C THR A 15 3.88 -1.02 -6.64
N ALA A 16 3.88 -1.91 -7.64
CA ALA A 16 2.83 -1.95 -8.66
C ALA A 16 1.45 -2.19 -8.05
N THR A 17 1.37 -3.09 -7.07
CA THR A 17 0.13 -3.37 -6.33
C THR A 17 -0.33 -2.16 -5.52
N ALA A 18 0.59 -1.47 -4.83
CA ALA A 18 0.28 -0.26 -4.08
C ALA A 18 -0.27 0.85 -4.97
N ASN A 19 0.32 1.07 -6.16
CA ASN A 19 -0.16 2.06 -7.12
C ASN A 19 -1.59 1.76 -7.60
N LEU A 20 -1.89 0.49 -7.89
CA LEU A 20 -3.23 0.06 -8.29
C LEU A 20 -4.26 0.26 -7.17
N VAL A 21 -3.88 -0.12 -5.93
CA VAL A 21 -4.74 0.07 -4.75
C VAL A 21 -4.98 1.55 -4.51
N ALA A 22 -3.95 2.40 -4.56
CA ALA A 22 -4.09 3.84 -4.39
C ALA A 22 -5.03 4.46 -5.43
N ALA A 23 -4.90 4.09 -6.70
CA ALA A 23 -5.78 4.55 -7.78
C ALA A 23 -7.24 4.10 -7.56
N ALA A 24 -7.45 2.84 -7.16
CA ALA A 24 -8.77 2.29 -6.86
C ALA A 24 -9.41 2.99 -5.64
N MET A 25 -8.65 3.24 -4.58
CA MET A 25 -9.12 3.95 -3.38
C MET A 25 -9.44 5.40 -3.69
N ALA A 26 -8.62 6.09 -4.47
CA ALA A 26 -8.90 7.46 -4.89
C ALA A 26 -10.19 7.56 -5.74
N ARG A 27 -10.45 6.56 -6.58
CA ARG A 27 -11.71 6.47 -7.33
C ARG A 27 -12.90 6.20 -6.41
N LEU A 28 -12.77 5.20 -5.54
CA LEU A 28 -13.81 4.84 -4.57
C LEU A 28 -14.16 6.01 -3.65
N HIS A 29 -13.16 6.77 -3.21
CA HIS A 29 -13.34 7.99 -2.43
C HIS A 29 -14.19 9.02 -3.18
N ARG A 30 -13.92 9.25 -4.47
CA ARG A 30 -14.69 10.21 -5.29
C ARG A 30 -16.14 9.76 -5.52
N GLU A 31 -16.36 8.45 -5.69
CA GLU A 31 -17.68 7.90 -6.03
C GLU A 31 -18.56 7.66 -4.79
N HIS A 32 -17.96 7.31 -3.64
CA HIS A 32 -18.68 6.79 -2.47
C HIS A 32 -18.23 7.38 -1.13
N GLY A 33 -17.19 8.22 -1.10
CA GLY A 33 -16.71 8.90 0.10
C GLY A 33 -15.85 8.04 1.05
N ASP A 34 -15.41 8.65 2.15
CA ASP A 34 -14.43 8.09 3.10
C ASP A 34 -14.87 6.78 3.76
N ALA A 35 -16.16 6.63 4.07
CA ALA A 35 -16.68 5.43 4.72
C ALA A 35 -16.47 4.17 3.86
N ALA A 36 -16.65 4.29 2.54
CA ALA A 36 -16.42 3.19 1.61
C ALA A 36 -14.93 2.83 1.50
N VAL A 37 -14.04 3.84 1.55
CA VAL A 37 -12.59 3.64 1.54
C VAL A 37 -12.13 2.91 2.79
N MET A 38 -12.58 3.35 3.98
CA MET A 38 -12.22 2.70 5.23
C MET A 38 -12.68 1.23 5.27
N GLU A 39 -13.88 0.95 4.78
CA GLU A 39 -14.40 -0.42 4.71
C GLU A 39 -13.63 -1.27 3.70
N ALA A 40 -13.30 -0.74 2.52
CA ALA A 40 -12.51 -1.44 1.52
C ALA A 40 -11.08 -1.75 2.05
N MET A 41 -10.44 -0.81 2.75
CA MET A 41 -9.15 -1.03 3.39
C MET A 41 -9.23 -2.11 4.48
N ARG A 42 -10.31 -2.11 5.27
CA ARG A 42 -10.56 -3.15 6.28
C ARG A 42 -10.69 -4.53 5.65
N LEU A 43 -11.44 -4.65 4.55
CA LEU A 43 -11.63 -5.91 3.82
C LEU A 43 -10.32 -6.43 3.22
N ILE A 44 -9.53 -5.56 2.59
CA ILE A 44 -8.21 -5.91 2.04
C ILE A 44 -7.28 -6.41 3.16
N SER A 45 -7.22 -5.71 4.28
CA SER A 45 -6.41 -6.11 5.44
C SER A 45 -6.83 -7.48 5.98
N SER A 46 -8.13 -7.78 5.98
CA SER A 46 -8.67 -9.08 6.43
C SER A 46 -8.42 -10.24 5.45
N ALA A 47 -8.34 -9.95 4.15
CA ALA A 47 -8.12 -10.94 3.10
C ALA A 47 -6.63 -11.33 2.96
N MET A 48 -5.71 -10.48 3.42
CA MET A 48 -4.28 -10.77 3.39
C MET A 48 -3.88 -11.67 4.57
N THR A 49 -3.70 -12.96 4.29
CA THR A 49 -3.22 -13.97 5.26
C THR A 49 -1.71 -13.93 5.49
N ASP A 50 -0.95 -13.29 4.59
CA ASP A 50 0.51 -13.14 4.68
C ASP A 50 0.90 -11.79 5.31
N ASP A 51 1.40 -11.87 6.54
CA ASP A 51 1.82 -10.73 7.35
C ASP A 51 2.96 -9.92 6.69
N ALA A 52 3.89 -10.59 5.99
CA ALA A 52 5.04 -9.96 5.35
C ALA A 52 4.60 -9.17 4.11
N ARG A 53 3.81 -9.80 3.22
CA ARG A 53 3.30 -9.14 2.01
C ARG A 53 2.40 -7.94 2.37
N ARG A 54 1.55 -8.07 3.39
CA ARG A 54 0.70 -6.97 3.88
C ARG A 54 1.52 -5.78 4.35
N ARG A 55 2.57 -6.01 5.14
CA ARG A 55 3.48 -4.94 5.60
C ARG A 55 4.18 -4.26 4.43
N SER A 56 4.61 -5.01 3.43
CA SER A 56 5.27 -4.45 2.24
C SER A 56 4.36 -3.55 1.41
N ILE A 57 3.10 -3.95 1.18
CA ILE A 57 2.14 -3.12 0.46
C ILE A 57 1.76 -1.88 1.29
N ALA A 58 1.52 -2.05 2.59
CA ALA A 58 1.23 -0.93 3.47
C ALA A 58 2.39 0.09 3.52
N GLN A 59 3.64 -0.39 3.55
CA GLN A 59 4.82 0.46 3.49
C GLN A 59 4.91 1.19 2.14
N ALA A 60 4.72 0.49 1.02
CA ALA A 60 4.73 1.12 -0.30
C ALA A 60 3.61 2.16 -0.48
N LEU A 61 2.44 1.94 0.12
CA LEU A 61 1.36 2.93 0.14
C LEU A 61 1.73 4.17 0.96
N LEU A 62 2.38 4.00 2.12
CA LEU A 62 2.88 5.12 2.94
C LEU A 62 3.96 5.93 2.21
N ASP A 63 4.92 5.25 1.57
CA ASP A 63 6.01 5.87 0.81
C ASP A 63 5.48 6.65 -0.41
N ASN A 64 4.41 6.16 -1.06
CA ASN A 64 3.74 6.87 -2.16
C ASN A 64 2.90 8.06 -1.67
N SER A 65 2.36 7.99 -0.45
CA SER A 65 1.50 9.04 0.13
C SER A 65 2.32 10.17 0.76
N ASN A 66 3.55 9.87 1.17
CA ASN A 66 4.55 10.82 1.64
C ASN A 66 5.77 10.68 0.71
N PRO A 67 5.78 11.35 -0.46
CA PRO A 67 7.01 11.41 -1.23
C PRO A 67 8.11 11.88 -0.28
N PRO A 68 9.30 11.24 -0.26
CA PRO A 68 10.39 11.72 0.56
C PRO A 68 10.59 13.18 0.16
N THR A 69 10.22 14.11 1.04
CA THR A 69 10.63 15.50 0.88
C THR A 69 12.14 15.42 0.89
N GLU A 70 12.76 15.53 -0.29
CA GLU A 70 14.18 15.72 -0.44
C GLU A 70 14.54 16.90 0.47
N LYS A 71 15.02 16.59 1.67
CA LYS A 71 15.83 17.53 2.42
C LYS A 71 17.11 17.61 1.63
N GLY A 72 17.19 18.67 0.84
CA GLY A 72 18.37 19.05 0.07
C GLY A 72 19.63 18.87 0.90
N ARG A 73 20.62 18.26 0.25
CA ARG A 73 22.01 18.32 0.68
C ARG A 73 22.82 18.94 -0.42
#